data_AF-A0AAU5SBJ1-F1
#
_entry.id   AF-A0AAU5SBJ1-F1
#
_cell.length_a   1.000
_cell.length_b   1.000
_cell.length_c   1.000
_cell.angle_alpha   90.00
_cell.angle_beta   90.00
_cell.angle_gamma   90.00
#
_symmetry.space_group_name_H-M   'P 1'
#
loop_
_entity.id
_entity.type
_entity.pdbx_description
1 polymer ?
#
loop_
_entity_poly.entity_id
_entity_poly.type
_entity_poly.pdbx_seq_one_letter_code
_entity_poly.pdbx_strand_id
1 'polypeptide(L)'
;MTLKYRHLLGRSLATALRSRLAAAVGVVALLAAVLTGTAAGTASAAPRTPQAAPVAASAPSASTPEAATPTDVTPADAGWVCPGTPIPDGYVITSRAANGCNGAGAWYIQPVQNGIWICATSPIPTGYVLTMHTANGCNANIDTWFLELARDGQYVCAGSPIPTGYVLTGHISTGCGNIGIWYQQLARVGEYICPGVPVPPGFRTDVFNASMCSGLGGWLLLSA
;
A
#
# COMPACT_ATOMS: atom_id res chain seq x y z
N MET A 1 -5.57 -0.16 61.05
CA MET A 1 -6.75 -0.33 60.17
C MET A 1 -6.27 -1.00 58.90
N THR A 2 -6.39 -2.32 58.88
CA THR A 2 -5.78 -3.22 57.90
C THR A 2 -6.82 -4.32 57.61
N LEU A 3 -6.84 -4.84 56.37
CA LEU A 3 -7.74 -5.85 55.81
C LEU A 3 -9.08 -5.36 55.22
N LYS A 4 -9.07 -5.00 53.92
CA LYS A 4 -10.24 -5.17 53.03
C LYS A 4 -9.92 -5.15 51.52
N TYR A 5 -8.78 -5.73 51.10
CA TYR A 5 -8.35 -5.67 49.69
C TYR A 5 -7.81 -7.01 49.14
N ARG A 6 -8.44 -8.14 49.49
CA ARG A 6 -8.02 -9.47 49.01
C ARG A 6 -9.09 -10.31 48.30
N HIS A 7 -10.32 -9.80 48.13
CA HIS A 7 -11.41 -10.61 47.55
C HIS A 7 -11.81 -10.29 46.11
N LEU A 8 -11.25 -9.26 45.47
CA LEU A 8 -11.64 -8.86 44.11
C LEU A 8 -10.75 -9.43 42.98
N LEU A 9 -9.59 -10.02 43.30
CA LEU A 9 -8.69 -10.59 42.29
C LEU A 9 -8.97 -12.05 41.90
N GLY A 10 -9.87 -12.75 42.60
CA GLY A 10 -10.08 -14.19 42.41
C GLY A 10 -11.12 -14.59 41.35
N ARG A 11 -12.00 -13.67 40.91
CA ARG A 11 -13.14 -14.01 40.03
C ARG A 11 -12.93 -13.70 38.54
N SER A 12 -11.87 -13.00 38.16
CA SER A 12 -11.65 -12.59 36.76
C SER A 12 -10.89 -13.63 35.91
N LEU A 13 -10.26 -14.64 36.52
CA LEU A 13 -9.44 -15.62 35.81
C LEU A 13 -10.24 -16.83 35.26
N ALA A 14 -11.44 -17.10 35.79
CA ALA A 14 -12.23 -18.27 35.37
C ALA A 14 -12.99 -18.06 34.05
N THR A 15 -13.26 -16.82 33.64
CA THR A 15 -14.06 -16.50 32.45
C THR A 15 -13.24 -16.39 31.17
N ALA A 16 -11.93 -16.09 31.28
CA ALA A 16 -11.05 -15.94 30.12
C ALA A 16 -10.63 -17.28 29.49
N LEU A 17 -10.66 -18.39 30.24
CA LEU A 17 -10.19 -19.70 29.74
C LEU A 17 -11.26 -20.47 28.95
N ARG A 18 -12.56 -20.20 29.16
CA ARG A 18 -13.64 -20.91 28.45
C ARG A 18 -13.86 -20.41 27.02
N SER A 19 -13.44 -19.20 26.69
CA SER A 19 -13.60 -18.62 25.34
C SER A 19 -12.60 -19.18 24.32
N ARG A 20 -11.46 -19.73 24.75
CA ARG A 20 -10.42 -20.25 23.83
C ARG A 20 -10.63 -21.68 23.34
N LEU A 21 -11.57 -22.44 23.93
CA LEU A 21 -11.87 -23.82 23.50
C LEU A 21 -12.93 -23.89 22.39
N ALA A 22 -13.75 -22.86 22.19
CA ALA A 22 -14.77 -22.84 21.13
C ALA A 22 -14.21 -22.49 19.74
N ALA A 23 -13.06 -21.79 19.67
CA ALA A 23 -12.45 -21.39 18.40
C ALA A 23 -11.58 -22.49 17.75
N ALA A 24 -11.14 -23.49 18.50
CA ALA A 24 -10.24 -24.54 18.00
C ALA A 24 -10.97 -25.65 17.21
N VAL A 25 -12.28 -25.83 17.42
CA VAL A 25 -13.05 -26.91 16.77
C VAL A 25 -13.47 -26.54 15.33
N GLY A 26 -13.63 -25.26 15.02
CA GLY A 26 -14.03 -24.80 13.68
C GLY A 26 -12.96 -24.98 12.59
N VAL A 27 -11.67 -24.91 12.95
CA VAL A 27 -10.56 -25.01 11.99
C VAL A 27 -10.34 -26.45 11.51
N VAL A 28 -10.63 -27.45 12.35
CA VAL A 28 -10.46 -28.87 11.99
C VAL A 28 -11.51 -29.33 10.96
N ALA A 29 -12.73 -28.79 11.01
CA ALA A 29 -13.77 -29.12 10.04
C ALA A 29 -13.48 -28.53 8.64
N LEU A 30 -12.87 -27.34 8.56
CA LEU A 30 -12.54 -26.72 7.27
C LEU A 30 -11.38 -27.45 6.55
N LEU A 31 -10.43 -28.01 7.31
CA LEU A 31 -9.31 -28.78 6.75
C LEU A 31 -9.75 -30.14 6.19
N ALA A 32 -10.80 -30.76 6.74
CA ALA A 32 -11.31 -32.05 6.24
C ALA A 32 -12.03 -31.93 4.88
N ALA A 33 -12.60 -30.77 4.55
CA ALA A 33 -13.31 -30.55 3.29
C ALA A 33 -12.37 -30.28 2.09
N VAL A 34 -11.12 -29.86 2.33
CA VAL A 34 -10.16 -29.58 1.26
C VAL A 34 -9.46 -30.85 0.76
N LEU A 35 -9.41 -31.93 1.56
CA LEU A 35 -8.72 -33.16 1.20
C LEU A 35 -9.57 -34.18 0.40
N THR A 36 -10.86 -33.94 0.18
CA THR A 36 -11.74 -34.86 -0.59
C THR A 36 -12.14 -34.31 -1.97
N GLY A 37 -11.43 -33.29 -2.44
CA GLY A 37 -11.58 -32.70 -3.78
C GLY A 37 -11.32 -33.72 -4.90
N THR A 38 -12.40 -34.21 -5.46
CA THR A 38 -12.55 -35.11 -6.59
C THR A 38 -11.84 -34.59 -7.84
N ALA A 39 -10.94 -35.41 -8.40
CA ALA A 39 -10.35 -35.21 -9.71
C ALA A 39 -11.37 -35.58 -10.81
N ALA A 40 -11.80 -34.60 -11.60
CA ALA A 40 -12.51 -34.85 -12.86
C ALA A 40 -12.20 -33.74 -13.87
N GLY A 41 -11.69 -34.15 -15.05
CA GLY A 41 -11.73 -33.31 -16.25
C GLY A 41 -10.41 -33.15 -17.00
N THR A 42 -9.88 -34.22 -17.60
CA THR A 42 -8.93 -34.10 -18.71
C THR A 42 -9.71 -33.78 -20.00
N ALA A 43 -9.76 -32.51 -20.38
CA ALA A 43 -10.20 -32.12 -21.73
C ALA A 43 -9.01 -32.21 -22.69
N SER A 44 -9.01 -33.23 -23.55
CA SER A 44 -8.12 -33.30 -24.73
C SER A 44 -8.49 -32.19 -25.71
N ALA A 45 -7.60 -31.23 -25.92
CA ALA A 45 -7.68 -30.28 -27.01
C ALA A 45 -6.91 -30.84 -28.22
N ALA A 46 -7.62 -31.06 -29.32
CA ALA A 46 -7.07 -31.52 -30.60
C ALA A 46 -6.12 -30.48 -31.23
N PRO A 47 -5.08 -30.92 -31.97
CA PRO A 47 -4.21 -30.01 -32.71
C PRO A 47 -4.95 -29.46 -33.92
N ARG A 48 -5.16 -28.14 -33.97
CA ARG A 48 -5.57 -27.44 -35.19
C ARG A 48 -4.32 -27.04 -35.97
N THR A 49 -4.20 -27.57 -37.17
CA THR A 49 -3.31 -27.10 -38.24
C THR A 49 -3.59 -25.62 -38.58
N PRO A 50 -2.56 -24.77 -38.73
CA PRO A 50 -2.74 -23.43 -39.26
C PRO A 50 -2.88 -23.48 -40.79
N GLN A 51 -4.09 -23.22 -41.28
CA GLN A 51 -4.35 -22.95 -42.70
C GLN A 51 -4.02 -21.48 -42.97
N ALA A 52 -2.88 -21.27 -43.63
CA ALA A 52 -2.48 -19.97 -44.15
C ALA A 52 -3.37 -19.59 -45.35
N ALA A 53 -4.04 -18.45 -45.25
CA ALA A 53 -4.59 -17.72 -46.39
C ALA A 53 -4.11 -16.25 -46.30
N PRO A 54 -3.56 -15.67 -47.38
CA PRO A 54 -3.04 -14.31 -47.38
C PRO A 54 -4.21 -13.34 -47.54
N VAL A 55 -4.55 -12.62 -46.46
CA VAL A 55 -5.42 -11.44 -46.55
C VAL A 55 -4.52 -10.23 -46.64
N ALA A 56 -4.61 -9.55 -47.79
CA ALA A 56 -3.91 -8.32 -48.10
C ALA A 56 -4.16 -7.26 -46.99
N ALA A 57 -3.06 -6.81 -46.39
CA ALA A 57 -3.04 -5.76 -45.39
C ALA A 57 -3.44 -4.42 -46.04
N SER A 58 -4.59 -3.89 -45.63
CA SER A 58 -4.83 -2.45 -45.70
C SER A 58 -4.24 -1.84 -44.45
N ALA A 59 -3.10 -1.17 -44.59
CA ALA A 59 -2.40 -0.51 -43.50
C ALA A 59 -3.29 0.62 -42.91
N PRO A 60 -3.62 0.61 -41.61
CA PRO A 60 -4.11 1.81 -40.96
C PRO A 60 -2.97 2.82 -40.89
N SER A 61 -3.24 4.04 -41.34
CA SER A 61 -2.37 5.20 -41.17
C SER A 61 -1.96 5.31 -39.70
N ALA A 62 -0.67 5.14 -39.44
CA ALA A 62 -0.05 5.44 -38.17
C ALA A 62 -0.20 6.95 -37.93
N SER A 63 -1.21 7.34 -37.16
CA SER A 63 -1.20 8.60 -36.44
C SER A 63 -0.10 8.47 -35.38
N THR A 64 1.02 9.14 -35.66
CA THR A 64 2.05 9.44 -34.67
C THR A 64 1.35 9.90 -33.38
N PRO A 65 1.62 9.31 -32.21
CA PRO A 65 1.20 9.90 -30.96
C PRO A 65 1.94 11.23 -30.86
N GLU A 66 1.24 12.31 -31.19
CA GLU A 66 1.66 13.66 -30.87
C GLU A 66 1.84 13.68 -29.36
N ALA A 67 3.11 13.69 -28.94
CA ALA A 67 3.46 13.89 -27.55
C ALA A 67 2.77 15.19 -27.15
N ALA A 68 1.71 15.07 -26.33
CA ALA A 68 1.03 16.22 -25.78
C ALA A 68 2.10 17.02 -25.05
N THR A 69 2.52 18.13 -25.65
CA THR A 69 3.35 19.13 -25.01
C THR A 69 2.68 19.42 -23.67
N PRO A 70 3.38 19.30 -22.53
CA PRO A 70 2.83 19.68 -21.25
C PRO A 70 2.38 21.12 -21.39
N THR A 71 1.06 21.33 -21.43
CA THR A 71 0.50 22.67 -21.34
C THR A 71 1.03 23.20 -20.03
N ASP A 72 1.85 24.25 -20.10
CA ASP A 72 2.47 24.90 -18.95
C ASP A 72 1.33 25.33 -18.02
N VAL A 73 1.02 24.48 -17.04
CA VAL A 73 -0.02 24.75 -16.05
C VAL A 73 0.60 25.81 -15.17
N THR A 74 0.29 27.07 -15.43
CA THR A 74 0.52 28.16 -14.47
C THR A 74 0.13 27.63 -13.08
N PRO A 75 1.00 27.74 -12.06
CA PRO A 75 0.73 27.18 -10.74
C PRO A 75 -0.70 27.53 -10.33
N ALA A 76 -1.56 26.52 -10.27
CA ALA A 76 -2.94 26.75 -9.90
C ALA A 76 -2.92 27.18 -8.44
N ASP A 77 -3.35 28.39 -8.11
CA ASP A 77 -3.50 28.76 -6.70
C ASP A 77 -4.35 27.69 -5.98
N ALA A 78 -4.06 27.47 -4.69
CA ALA A 78 -4.82 26.53 -3.89
C ALA A 78 -6.33 26.82 -4.02
N GLY A 79 -7.14 25.78 -4.22
CA GLY A 79 -8.52 25.99 -4.63
C GLY A 79 -9.37 24.72 -4.72
N TRP A 80 -10.66 24.93 -4.91
CA TRP A 80 -11.63 23.85 -5.08
C TRP A 80 -11.74 23.41 -6.53
N VAL A 81 -11.67 22.11 -6.78
CA VAL A 81 -11.86 21.49 -8.09
C VAL A 81 -12.97 20.43 -8.04
N CYS A 82 -13.63 20.21 -9.17
CA CYS A 82 -14.66 19.19 -9.28
C CYS A 82 -14.05 17.80 -9.55
N PRO A 83 -14.76 16.71 -9.22
CA PRO A 83 -14.36 15.36 -9.59
C PRO A 83 -14.11 15.26 -11.10
N GLY A 84 -13.05 14.55 -11.49
CA GLY A 84 -12.64 14.39 -12.89
C GLY A 84 -11.68 15.45 -13.40
N THR A 85 -11.51 16.57 -12.68
CA THR A 85 -10.44 17.53 -13.01
C THR A 85 -9.07 16.91 -12.67
N PRO A 86 -8.11 16.87 -13.63
CA PRO A 86 -6.75 16.44 -13.34
C PRO A 86 -6.11 17.31 -12.25
N ILE A 87 -5.37 16.68 -11.34
CA ILE A 87 -4.63 17.39 -10.30
C ILE A 87 -3.24 17.69 -10.87
N PRO A 88 -2.79 18.97 -10.85
CA PRO A 88 -1.47 19.31 -11.35
C PRO A 88 -0.34 18.62 -10.56
N ASP A 89 0.79 18.39 -11.21
CA ASP A 89 1.98 17.88 -10.53
C ASP A 89 2.41 18.81 -9.39
N GLY A 90 2.82 18.21 -8.27
CA GLY A 90 3.17 18.96 -7.06
C GLY A 90 1.98 19.48 -6.26
N TYR A 91 0.75 19.16 -6.63
CA TYR A 91 -0.45 19.45 -5.83
C TYR A 91 -0.98 18.19 -5.15
N VAL A 92 -1.66 18.40 -4.01
CA VAL A 92 -2.30 17.34 -3.22
C VAL A 92 -3.71 17.75 -2.84
N ILE A 93 -4.57 16.76 -2.59
CA ILE A 93 -5.92 16.97 -2.07
C ILE A 93 -5.87 16.95 -0.54
N THR A 94 -6.39 17.98 0.12
CA THR A 94 -6.40 18.05 1.59
C THR A 94 -7.79 18.18 2.19
N SER A 95 -8.82 18.39 1.37
CA SER A 95 -10.19 18.46 1.86
C SER A 95 -11.20 18.02 0.82
N ARG A 96 -12.36 17.57 1.29
CA ARG A 96 -13.55 17.31 0.48
C ARG A 96 -14.73 18.11 0.99
N ALA A 97 -15.45 18.76 0.08
CA ALA A 97 -16.75 19.37 0.35
C ALA A 97 -17.83 18.55 -0.36
N ALA A 98 -18.65 17.80 0.40
CA ALA A 98 -19.67 16.92 -0.18
C ALA A 98 -20.71 17.65 -1.05
N ASN A 99 -21.03 18.90 -0.72
CA ASN A 99 -22.02 19.71 -1.44
C ASN A 99 -21.41 20.56 -2.57
N GLY A 100 -20.10 20.47 -2.79
CA GLY A 100 -19.42 21.19 -3.88
C GLY A 100 -19.86 20.68 -5.26
N CYS A 101 -19.61 21.49 -6.31
CA CYS A 101 -19.87 21.13 -7.70
C CYS A 101 -21.29 20.62 -7.96
N ASN A 102 -22.30 21.42 -7.61
CA ASN A 102 -23.73 21.07 -7.76
C ASN A 102 -24.11 19.73 -7.10
N GLY A 103 -23.49 19.40 -5.96
CA GLY A 103 -23.75 18.18 -5.21
C GLY A 103 -22.94 16.96 -5.64
N ALA A 104 -22.05 17.07 -6.64
CA ALA A 104 -21.12 16.00 -7.00
C ALA A 104 -19.97 15.83 -5.99
N GLY A 105 -19.78 16.80 -5.10
CA GLY A 105 -18.61 16.95 -4.25
C GLY A 105 -17.55 17.81 -4.92
N ALA A 106 -16.72 18.47 -4.12
CA ALA A 106 -15.52 19.17 -4.58
C ALA A 106 -14.31 18.77 -3.73
N TRP A 107 -13.13 18.88 -4.32
CA TRP A 107 -11.85 18.57 -3.71
C TRP A 107 -11.03 19.86 -3.57
N TYR A 108 -10.49 20.12 -2.38
CA TYR A 108 -9.56 21.23 -2.20
C TYR A 108 -8.16 20.75 -2.50
N ILE A 109 -7.54 21.34 -3.52
CA ILE A 109 -6.14 21.10 -3.89
C ILE A 109 -5.27 22.25 -3.43
N GLN A 110 -4.02 21.95 -3.09
CA GLN A 110 -3.00 22.94 -2.77
C GLN A 110 -1.60 22.40 -3.08
N PRO A 111 -0.57 23.26 -3.20
CA PRO A 111 0.80 22.82 -3.38
C PRO A 111 1.23 21.90 -2.23
N VAL A 112 1.97 20.85 -2.56
CA VAL A 112 2.50 19.90 -1.58
C VAL A 112 3.48 20.61 -0.64
N GLN A 113 3.41 20.25 0.64
CA GLN A 113 4.31 20.72 1.68
C GLN A 113 4.72 19.54 2.55
N ASN A 114 5.89 19.63 3.19
CA ASN A 114 6.31 18.60 4.15
C ASN A 114 5.45 18.69 5.42
N GLY A 115 4.93 17.55 5.89
CA GLY A 115 4.12 17.48 7.09
C GLY A 115 2.66 17.88 6.88
N ILE A 116 2.08 17.53 5.73
CA ILE A 116 0.70 17.84 5.36
C ILE A 116 -0.19 16.60 5.43
N TRP A 117 -1.43 16.74 5.91
CA TRP A 117 -2.44 15.69 5.81
C TRP A 117 -3.12 15.75 4.44
N ILE A 118 -3.13 14.63 3.74
CA ILE A 118 -3.75 14.47 2.43
C ILE A 118 -4.91 13.47 2.50
N CYS A 119 -5.92 13.67 1.68
CA CYS A 119 -7.01 12.70 1.50
C CYS A 119 -6.50 11.43 0.80
N ALA A 120 -7.07 10.27 1.08
CA ALA A 120 -6.61 8.99 0.52
C ALA A 120 -6.62 8.91 -1.01
N THR A 121 -7.43 9.72 -1.68
CA THR A 121 -7.47 9.82 -3.15
C THR A 121 -6.49 10.83 -3.73
N SER A 122 -5.70 11.49 -2.88
CA SER A 122 -4.70 12.46 -3.35
C SER A 122 -3.55 11.73 -4.08
N PRO A 123 -3.03 12.30 -5.16
CA PRO A 123 -1.73 11.87 -5.67
C PRO A 123 -0.65 12.04 -4.59
N ILE A 124 0.40 11.22 -4.68
CA ILE A 124 1.57 11.29 -3.82
C ILE A 124 2.73 11.80 -4.68
N PRO A 125 3.19 13.05 -4.49
CA PRO A 125 4.31 13.58 -5.27
C PRO A 125 5.62 12.80 -5.05
N THR A 126 6.46 12.77 -6.08
CA THR A 126 7.77 12.09 -6.02
C THR A 126 8.61 12.61 -4.86
N GLY A 127 9.28 11.70 -4.14
CA GLY A 127 10.13 12.03 -3.00
C GLY A 127 9.38 12.14 -1.66
N TYR A 128 8.05 12.11 -1.67
CA TYR A 128 7.24 12.04 -0.46
C TYR A 128 6.84 10.60 -0.11
N VAL A 129 6.56 10.39 1.17
CA VAL A 129 6.12 9.11 1.76
C VAL A 129 4.97 9.35 2.73
N LEU A 130 4.22 8.30 3.02
CA LEU A 130 3.13 8.30 4.00
C LEU A 130 3.67 7.80 5.33
N THR A 131 3.47 8.54 6.42
CA THR A 131 4.00 8.13 7.76
C THR A 131 2.96 8.00 8.84
N MET A 132 1.76 8.55 8.64
CA MET A 132 0.62 8.34 9.52
C MET A 132 -0.66 8.15 8.72
N HIS A 133 -1.66 7.58 9.38
CA HIS A 133 -2.99 7.32 8.83
C HIS A 133 -4.04 7.63 9.89
N THR A 134 -5.15 8.23 9.47
CA THR A 134 -6.38 8.28 10.24
C THR A 134 -7.58 8.10 9.33
N ALA A 135 -8.52 7.27 9.76
CA ALA A 135 -9.73 6.94 8.99
C ALA A 135 -10.77 8.08 8.97
N ASN A 136 -10.64 9.04 9.90
CA ASN A 136 -11.63 10.10 10.10
C ASN A 136 -11.04 11.46 9.76
N GLY A 137 -10.71 11.67 8.48
CA GLY A 137 -10.13 12.91 7.99
C GLY A 137 -10.85 13.54 6.80
N CYS A 138 -10.15 14.44 6.11
CA CYS A 138 -10.56 15.07 4.85
C CYS A 138 -11.92 15.81 4.91
N ASN A 139 -12.34 16.28 6.11
CA ASN A 139 -13.63 16.93 6.37
C ASN A 139 -14.88 16.11 5.95
N ALA A 140 -14.74 14.80 5.76
CA ALA A 140 -15.81 13.95 5.23
C ALA A 140 -15.75 12.49 5.72
N ASN A 141 -15.07 12.22 6.84
CA ASN A 141 -14.81 10.85 7.34
C ASN A 141 -14.21 9.94 6.26
N ILE A 142 -13.22 10.47 5.55
CA ILE A 142 -12.43 9.74 4.55
C ILE A 142 -11.05 9.52 5.14
N ASP A 143 -10.45 8.38 4.81
CA ASP A 143 -9.06 8.09 5.15
C ASP A 143 -8.14 9.24 4.72
N THR A 144 -7.22 9.58 5.62
CA THR A 144 -6.18 10.57 5.35
C THR A 144 -4.82 10.03 5.73
N TRP A 145 -3.82 10.49 5.00
CA TRP A 145 -2.43 10.12 5.19
C TRP A 145 -1.62 11.35 5.53
N PHE A 146 -0.66 11.20 6.44
CA PHE A 146 0.30 12.24 6.73
C PHE A 146 1.49 12.08 5.79
N LEU A 147 1.74 13.14 5.02
CA LEU A 147 2.75 13.16 3.97
C LEU A 147 4.01 13.86 4.44
N GLU A 148 5.15 13.20 4.31
CA GLU A 148 6.46 13.74 4.65
C GLU A 148 7.47 13.52 3.51
N LEU A 149 8.50 14.37 3.43
CA LEU A 149 9.67 14.08 2.61
C LEU A 149 10.38 12.84 3.14
N ALA A 150 10.78 11.99 2.21
CA ALA A 150 11.56 10.80 2.51
C ALA A 150 12.88 11.17 3.18
N ARG A 151 13.19 10.47 4.28
CA ARG A 151 14.46 10.61 5.00
C ARG A 151 15.00 9.24 5.39
N ASP A 152 16.30 9.19 5.62
CA ASP A 152 16.99 7.99 6.07
C ASP A 152 16.52 7.58 7.48
N GLY A 153 16.18 6.31 7.66
CA GLY A 153 15.73 5.76 8.95
C GLY A 153 14.32 6.18 9.39
N GLN A 154 13.37 6.26 8.47
CA GLN A 154 11.97 6.66 8.73
C GLN A 154 11.03 5.46 8.70
N TYR A 155 10.03 5.43 9.57
CA TYR A 155 8.91 4.50 9.42
C TYR A 155 7.87 5.08 8.46
N VAL A 156 7.48 4.28 7.46
CA VAL A 156 6.46 4.63 6.47
C VAL A 156 5.29 3.65 6.57
N CYS A 157 4.08 4.10 6.28
CA CYS A 157 2.88 3.26 6.25
C CYS A 157 2.98 2.21 5.14
N ALA A 158 2.36 1.04 5.37
CA ALA A 158 2.17 0.09 4.28
C ALA A 158 1.35 0.74 3.14
N GLY A 159 1.81 0.55 1.91
CA GLY A 159 1.26 1.23 0.72
C GLY A 159 1.92 2.58 0.40
N SER A 160 2.81 3.09 1.26
CA SER A 160 3.65 4.24 0.89
C SER A 160 4.53 3.89 -0.31
N PRO A 161 4.74 4.83 -1.26
CA PRO A 161 5.75 4.65 -2.29
C PRO A 161 7.14 4.52 -1.65
N ILE A 162 8.05 3.83 -2.35
CA ILE A 162 9.47 3.71 -1.99
C ILE A 162 10.25 4.64 -2.95
N PRO A 163 10.79 5.77 -2.46
CA PRO A 163 11.55 6.69 -3.30
C PRO A 163 12.83 6.05 -3.84
N THR A 164 13.33 6.59 -4.95
CA THR A 164 14.57 6.11 -5.57
C THR A 164 15.74 6.16 -4.59
N GLY A 165 16.52 5.08 -4.52
CA GLY A 165 17.67 4.96 -3.62
C GLY A 165 17.34 4.50 -2.19
N TYR A 166 16.06 4.36 -1.85
CA TYR A 166 15.61 3.82 -0.57
C TYR A 166 15.21 2.36 -0.68
N VAL A 167 15.25 1.67 0.46
CA VAL A 167 14.81 0.29 0.65
C VAL A 167 14.02 0.16 1.94
N LEU A 168 13.22 -0.90 2.06
CA LEU A 168 12.54 -1.25 3.31
C LEU A 168 13.29 -2.40 3.99
N THR A 169 13.65 -2.26 5.26
CA THR A 169 14.50 -3.24 5.98
C THR A 169 13.87 -3.77 7.27
N GLY A 170 12.69 -3.28 7.63
CA GLY A 170 11.92 -3.76 8.77
C GLY A 170 10.41 -3.63 8.53
N HIS A 171 9.62 -4.36 9.31
CA HIS A 171 8.16 -4.37 9.22
C HIS A 171 7.54 -4.50 10.61
N ILE A 172 6.50 -3.74 10.90
CA ILE A 172 5.69 -3.83 12.14
C ILE A 172 4.22 -3.82 11.73
N SER A 173 3.47 -4.87 12.07
CA SER A 173 2.08 -5.05 11.60
C SER A 173 1.04 -4.13 12.23
N THR A 174 1.37 -3.43 13.32
CA THR A 174 0.42 -2.62 14.09
C THR A 174 0.63 -1.10 13.98
N GLY A 175 1.53 -0.66 13.08
CA GLY A 175 1.76 0.77 12.85
C GLY A 175 0.72 1.44 11.94
N CYS A 176 0.75 2.77 11.88
CA CYS A 176 -0.04 3.59 10.95
C CYS A 176 -1.54 3.22 10.94
N GLY A 177 -2.19 3.29 12.11
CA GLY A 177 -3.61 2.95 12.24
C GLY A 177 -3.91 1.45 12.08
N ASN A 178 -2.99 0.57 12.50
CA ASN A 178 -3.08 -0.89 12.38
C ASN A 178 -3.01 -1.46 10.95
N ILE A 179 -2.53 -0.68 9.97
CA ILE A 179 -2.32 -1.13 8.59
C ILE A 179 -0.93 -1.77 8.44
N GLY A 180 0.00 -1.38 9.31
CA GLY A 180 1.40 -1.79 9.27
C GLY A 180 2.31 -0.65 8.84
N ILE A 181 3.56 -0.72 9.29
CA ILE A 181 4.63 0.21 8.91
C ILE A 181 5.87 -0.56 8.49
N TRP A 182 6.62 0.05 7.59
CA TRP A 182 7.91 -0.43 7.11
C TRP A 182 9.00 0.53 7.51
N TYR A 183 10.16 0.01 7.89
CA TYR A 183 11.32 0.84 8.16
C TYR A 183 12.04 1.12 6.85
N GLN A 184 12.04 2.37 6.42
CA GLN A 184 12.67 2.85 5.20
C GLN A 184 14.02 3.51 5.52
N GLN A 185 15.04 3.21 4.71
CA GLN A 185 16.37 3.82 4.80
C GLN A 185 17.06 3.83 3.43
N LEU A 186 18.13 4.62 3.30
CA LEU A 186 18.97 4.62 2.11
C LEU A 186 19.63 3.26 1.93
N ALA A 187 19.66 2.78 0.70
CA ALA A 187 20.27 1.49 0.39
C ALA A 187 21.77 1.49 0.67
N ARG A 188 22.23 0.51 1.48
CA ARG A 188 23.64 0.30 1.80
C ARG A 188 24.00 -1.18 1.69
N VAL A 189 25.26 -1.44 1.35
CA VAL A 189 25.79 -2.81 1.34
C VAL A 189 25.75 -3.37 2.76
N GLY A 190 25.31 -4.63 2.89
CA GLY A 190 25.20 -5.33 4.17
C GLY A 190 23.82 -5.22 4.83
N GLU A 191 22.90 -4.43 4.27
CA GLU A 191 21.52 -4.37 4.76
C GLU A 191 20.69 -5.55 4.26
N TYR A 192 19.70 -5.99 5.04
CA TYR A 192 18.68 -6.92 4.57
C TYR A 192 17.45 -6.13 4.15
N ILE A 193 17.03 -6.29 2.90
CA ILE A 193 15.80 -5.69 2.38
C ILE A 193 14.63 -6.66 2.51
N CYS A 194 13.44 -6.15 2.80
CA CYS A 194 12.22 -6.93 2.91
C CYS A 194 11.77 -7.47 1.53
N PRO A 195 10.94 -8.53 1.50
CA PRO A 195 10.46 -9.10 0.24
C PRO A 195 9.63 -8.09 -0.55
N GLY A 196 9.76 -8.10 -1.88
CA GLY A 196 9.00 -7.22 -2.79
C GLY A 196 9.54 -5.79 -2.89
N VAL A 197 10.58 -5.44 -2.13
CA VAL A 197 11.27 -4.15 -2.26
C VAL A 197 12.07 -4.11 -3.57
N PRO A 198 11.91 -3.06 -4.40
CA PRO A 198 12.73 -2.88 -5.58
C PRO A 198 14.22 -2.77 -5.22
N VAL A 199 15.09 -3.47 -5.95
CA VAL A 199 16.55 -3.37 -5.77
C VAL A 199 17.04 -2.11 -6.48
N PRO A 200 17.66 -1.13 -5.77
CA PRO A 200 18.13 0.08 -6.42
C PRO A 200 19.28 -0.18 -7.40
N PRO A 201 19.47 0.69 -8.41
CA PRO A 201 20.63 0.59 -9.31
C PRO A 201 21.96 0.55 -8.55
N GLY A 202 22.89 -0.30 -9.00
CA GLY A 202 24.19 -0.51 -8.35
C GLY A 202 24.18 -1.55 -7.23
N PHE A 203 23.04 -2.18 -6.94
CA PHE A 203 22.92 -3.26 -5.97
C PHE A 203 22.40 -4.56 -6.59
N ARG A 204 22.67 -5.67 -5.89
CA ARG A 204 22.06 -6.98 -6.13
C ARG A 204 21.70 -7.64 -4.79
N THR A 205 20.78 -8.60 -4.83
CA THR A 205 20.41 -9.43 -3.66
C THR A 205 21.22 -10.72 -3.62
N ASP A 206 21.51 -11.23 -2.42
CA ASP A 206 22.27 -12.48 -2.22
C ASP A 206 21.58 -13.43 -1.23
N VAL A 207 22.15 -13.65 -0.04
CA VAL A 207 21.63 -14.63 0.92
C VAL A 207 20.29 -14.20 1.49
N PHE A 208 19.35 -15.16 1.57
CA PHE A 208 18.06 -15.00 2.23
C PHE A 208 18.15 -15.31 3.73
N ASN A 209 17.48 -14.51 4.56
CA ASN A 209 17.30 -14.76 5.98
C ASN A 209 15.83 -14.65 6.37
N ALA A 210 15.24 -15.76 6.84
CA ALA A 210 13.83 -15.87 7.18
C ALA A 210 13.40 -15.08 8.43
N SER A 211 14.33 -14.70 9.33
CA SER A 211 13.98 -13.97 10.55
C SER A 211 13.82 -12.46 10.35
N MET A 212 14.19 -11.94 9.18
CA MET A 212 14.12 -10.51 8.88
C MET A 212 12.68 -10.03 8.66
N CYS A 213 12.48 -8.71 8.75
CA CYS A 213 11.20 -8.04 8.50
C CYS A 213 10.02 -8.67 9.27
N SER A 214 10.24 -8.93 10.56
CA SER A 214 9.25 -9.57 11.45
C SER A 214 8.79 -10.94 10.95
N GLY A 215 9.72 -11.75 10.45
CA GLY A 215 9.47 -13.13 10.01
C GLY A 215 8.97 -13.26 8.57
N LEU A 216 8.87 -12.16 7.82
CA LEU A 216 8.61 -12.21 6.37
C LEU A 216 9.85 -12.65 5.57
N GLY A 217 11.01 -12.60 6.21
CA GLY A 217 12.30 -12.83 5.60
C GLY A 217 12.89 -11.56 4.99
N GLY A 218 14.07 -11.69 4.41
CA GLY A 218 14.77 -10.59 3.76
C GLY A 218 16.00 -11.05 3.02
N TRP A 219 16.45 -10.23 2.08
CA TRP A 219 17.58 -10.52 1.19
C TRP A 219 18.74 -9.59 1.49
N LEU A 220 19.93 -10.13 1.66
CA LEU A 220 21.15 -9.35 1.86
C LEU A 220 21.46 -8.52 0.60
N LEU A 221 21.68 -7.23 0.78
CA LEU A 221 22.03 -6.30 -0.27
C LEU A 221 23.55 -6.21 -0.43
N LEU A 222 24.03 -6.44 -1.65
CA LEU A 222 25.44 -6.34 -2.04
C LEU A 222 25.60 -5.31 -3.17
N SER A 223 26.82 -4.82 -3.37
CA SER A 223 27.16 -4.08 -4.59
C SER A 223 26.99 -4.99 -5.82
N ALA A 224 26.35 -4.50 -6.88
CA ALA A 224 26.12 -5.23 -8.12
C ALA A 224 27.45 -5.67 -8.77
#